data_AF-A0A519KSI4-F1
#
_entry.id   AF-A0A519KSI4-F1
#
_cell.length_a   1.000
_cell.length_b   1.000
_cell.length_c   1.000
_cell.angle_alpha   90.00
_cell.angle_beta   90.00
_cell.angle_gamma   90.00
#
_symmetry.space_group_name_H-M   'P 1'
#
loop_
_entity.id
_entity.type
_entity.pdbx_description
1 polymer ?
#
loop_
_entity_poly.entity_id
_entity_poly.type
_entity_poly.pdbx_seq_one_letter_code
_entity_poly.pdbx_strand_id
1 'polypeptide(L)'
;LSQGMAVELGPKGVYVQAVLPAATATDIWNRAGADPSQLPPMMAVGEMVDAALVGFDRREMVTIPPLHDGAYWDAFQAARQAMIPGFGETTAAPRYKAAS
;
A
#
# COMPACT_ATOMS: atom_id res chain seq x y z
N LEU A 1 -7.33 4.97 -2.91
CA LEU A 1 -8.16 5.89 -2.11
C LEU A 1 -7.32 6.73 -1.15
N SER A 2 -6.64 6.13 -0.17
CA SER A 2 -5.95 6.88 0.90
C SER A 2 -4.92 7.91 0.42
N GLN A 3 -4.11 7.60 -0.59
CA GLN A 3 -3.17 8.58 -1.17
C GLN A 3 -3.87 9.80 -1.79
N GLY A 4 -5.02 9.59 -2.44
CA GLY A 4 -5.83 10.70 -2.98
C GLY A 4 -6.43 11.54 -1.86
N MET A 5 -6.99 10.89 -0.83
CA MET A 5 -7.50 11.57 0.36
C MET A 5 -6.41 12.36 1.08
N ALA A 6 -5.19 11.85 1.18
CA ALA A 6 -4.08 12.56 1.80
C ALA A 6 -3.76 13.88 1.04
N VAL A 7 -3.80 13.86 -0.30
CA VAL A 7 -3.62 15.06 -1.13
C VAL A 7 -4.78 16.04 -0.93
N GLU A 8 -6.02 15.57 -0.93
CA GLU A 8 -7.21 16.43 -0.88
C GLU A 8 -7.51 17.01 0.52
N LEU A 9 -7.21 16.24 1.57
CA LEU A 9 -7.58 16.58 2.95
C LEU A 9 -6.38 17.06 3.79
N GLY A 10 -5.15 16.77 3.38
CA GLY A 10 -3.93 17.27 4.04
C GLY A 10 -3.91 18.80 4.22
N PRO A 11 -4.20 19.60 3.17
CA PRO A 11 -4.32 21.06 3.29
C PRO A 11 -5.43 21.53 4.23
N LYS A 12 -6.41 20.66 4.55
CA LYS A 12 -7.50 20.91 5.49
C LYS A 12 -7.16 20.49 6.92
N GLY A 13 -5.90 20.10 7.18
CA GLY A 13 -5.43 19.67 8.49
C GLY A 13 -5.74 18.22 8.86
N VAL A 14 -6.27 17.42 7.92
CA VAL A 14 -6.57 16.00 8.16
C VAL A 14 -5.35 15.15 7.80
N TYR A 15 -4.91 14.34 8.76
CA TYR A 15 -3.91 13.31 8.52
C TYR A 15 -4.59 12.01 8.08
N VAL A 16 -4.09 11.40 7.00
CA VAL A 16 -4.59 10.14 6.45
C VAL A 16 -3.44 9.14 6.41
N GLN A 17 -3.60 8.02 7.10
CA GLN A 17 -2.69 6.87 7.08
C GLN A 17 -3.34 5.70 6.34
N ALA A 18 -2.58 5.04 5.47
CA ALA A 18 -2.91 3.71 4.98
C ALA A 18 -2.05 2.68 5.70
N VAL A 19 -2.68 1.73 6.40
CA VAL A 19 -2.00 0.60 7.04
C VAL A 19 -2.25 -0.64 6.19
N LEU A 20 -1.17 -1.26 5.70
CA LEU A 20 -1.21 -2.44 4.83
C LEU A 20 -0.60 -3.65 5.57
N PRO A 21 -1.40 -4.39 6.36
CA PRO A 21 -0.95 -5.64 6.94
C PRO A 21 -0.88 -6.74 5.88
N ALA A 22 -0.08 -7.77 6.13
CA ALA A 22 -0.18 -9.06 5.46
C ALA A 22 -1.10 -9.99 6.27
N ALA A 23 -0.97 -11.31 6.07
CA ALA A 23 -1.67 -12.29 6.87
C ALA A 23 -1.37 -12.07 8.36
N THR A 24 -2.42 -11.69 9.10
CA THR A 24 -2.36 -11.38 10.53
C THR A 24 -3.26 -12.36 11.27
N ALA A 25 -2.80 -12.86 12.42
CA ALA A 25 -3.52 -13.85 13.22
C ALA A 25 -4.76 -13.23 13.87
N THR A 26 -5.88 -13.23 13.14
CA THR A 26 -7.19 -12.71 13.57
C THR A 26 -8.31 -13.69 13.22
N ASP A 27 -9.52 -13.48 13.74
CA ASP A 27 -10.68 -14.34 13.48
C ASP A 27 -11.18 -14.33 12.03
N ILE A 28 -10.63 -13.46 11.17
CA ILE A 28 -11.08 -13.34 9.77
C ILE A 28 -10.91 -14.64 8.99
N TRP A 29 -9.89 -15.43 9.31
CA TRP A 29 -9.60 -16.71 8.65
C TRP A 29 -10.67 -17.76 8.96
N ASN A 30 -11.07 -17.87 10.22
CA ASN A 30 -12.16 -18.76 10.64
C ASN A 30 -13.48 -18.36 9.97
N ARG A 31 -13.78 -17.05 9.92
CA ARG A 31 -14.99 -16.52 9.27
C ARG A 31 -14.99 -16.73 7.75
N ALA A 32 -13.82 -16.73 7.13
CA ALA A 32 -13.64 -17.03 5.72
C ALA A 32 -13.66 -18.55 5.41
N GLY A 33 -13.81 -19.40 6.42
CA GLY A 33 -13.82 -20.86 6.25
C GLY A 33 -12.45 -21.47 5.98
N ALA A 34 -11.36 -20.76 6.31
CA ALA A 34 -10.01 -21.29 6.17
C ALA A 34 -9.73 -22.38 7.20
N ASP A 35 -9.06 -23.45 6.78
CA ASP A 35 -8.58 -24.50 7.67
C ASP A 35 -7.35 -23.99 8.45
N PRO A 36 -7.42 -23.86 9.79
CA PRO A 36 -6.29 -23.39 10.59
C PRO A 36 -5.01 -24.21 10.42
N SER A 37 -5.13 -25.50 10.07
CA SER A 37 -3.96 -26.38 9.86
C SER A 37 -3.18 -26.08 8.58
N GLN A 38 -3.78 -25.32 7.65
CA GLN A 38 -3.18 -24.93 6.37
C GLN A 38 -2.71 -23.47 6.36
N LEU A 39 -2.95 -22.71 7.43
CA LEU A 39 -2.52 -21.33 7.50
C LEU A 39 -1.01 -21.25 7.77
N PRO A 40 -0.26 -20.45 7.00
CA PRO A 40 1.15 -20.20 7.28
C PRO A 40 1.29 -19.43 8.60
N PRO A 41 2.50 -19.39 9.21
CA PRO A 41 2.78 -18.50 10.32
C PRO A 41 2.41 -17.05 9.98
N MET A 42 1.77 -16.37 10.92
CA MET A 42 1.28 -15.00 10.76
C MET A 42 1.81 -14.10 11.88
N MET A 43 1.93 -12.81 11.57
CA MET A 43 2.20 -11.81 12.60
C MET A 43 1.06 -11.77 13.61
N ALA A 44 1.40 -11.64 14.90
CA ALA A 44 0.40 -11.44 15.94
C ALA A 44 -0.30 -10.10 15.75
N VAL A 45 -1.61 -10.05 16.04
CA VAL A 45 -2.37 -8.80 15.86
C VAL A 45 -1.83 -7.65 16.72
N GLY A 46 -1.35 -7.94 17.93
CA GLY A 46 -0.74 -6.92 18.80
C GLY A 46 0.49 -6.29 18.16
N GLU A 47 1.43 -7.12 17.69
CA GLU A 47 2.65 -6.66 17.01
C GLU A 47 2.32 -5.84 15.75
N MET A 48 1.33 -6.27 14.96
CA MET A 48 0.89 -5.54 13.76
C MET A 48 0.35 -4.16 14.10
N VAL A 49 -0.49 -4.05 15.15
CA VAL A 49 -1.06 -2.78 15.60
C VAL A 49 0.00 -1.88 16.21
N ASP A 50 0.91 -2.41 17.02
CA ASP A 50 2.02 -1.63 17.60
C ASP A 50 2.88 -1.01 16.49
N ALA A 51 3.23 -1.78 15.46
CA ALA A 51 3.95 -1.28 14.30
C ALA A 51 3.16 -0.20 13.54
N ALA A 52 1.86 -0.40 13.35
CA ALA A 52 0.98 0.58 12.70
C ALA A 52 0.91 1.91 13.47
N LEU A 53 0.85 1.85 14.80
CA LEU A 53 0.82 3.03 15.68
C LEU A 53 2.16 3.77 15.70
N VAL A 54 3.29 3.07 15.65
CA VAL A 54 4.60 3.72 15.46
C VAL A 54 4.62 4.52 14.15
N GLY A 55 4.08 3.97 13.07
CA GLY A 55 3.91 4.69 11.80
C GLY A 55 3.00 5.91 11.93
N PHE A 56 1.90 5.76 12.67
CA PHE A 56 0.92 6.83 12.91
C PHE A 56 1.55 8.01 13.66
N ASP A 57 2.30 7.73 14.73
CA ASP A 57 2.99 8.75 15.54
C ASP A 57 4.04 9.51 14.71
N ARG A 58 4.67 8.84 13.75
CA ARG A 58 5.62 9.44 12.80
C ARG A 58 4.95 10.21 11.65
N ARG A 59 3.62 10.21 11.60
CA ARG A 59 2.82 10.69 10.46
C ARG A 59 3.21 10.06 9.12
N GLU A 60 3.59 8.80 9.14
CA GLU A 60 3.85 8.03 7.93
C GLU A 60 2.55 7.87 7.13
N MET A 61 2.53 8.26 5.85
CA MET A 61 1.29 8.20 5.06
C MET A 61 0.90 6.75 4.70
N VAL A 62 1.90 5.88 4.50
CA VAL A 62 1.71 4.47 4.11
C VAL A 62 2.61 3.62 4.99
N THR A 63 2.01 2.85 5.90
CA THR A 63 2.71 1.97 6.83
C THR A 63 2.46 0.52 6.43
N ILE A 64 3.54 -0.21 6.17
CA ILE A 64 3.49 -1.60 5.71
C ILE A 64 4.29 -2.45 6.70
N PRO A 65 3.70 -2.88 7.83
CA PRO A 65 4.41 -3.61 8.88
C PRO A 65 5.25 -4.81 8.43
N PRO A 66 4.80 -5.66 7.49
CA PRO A 66 5.59 -6.82 7.05
C PRO A 66 6.66 -6.49 5.99
N LEU A 67 6.73 -5.25 5.47
CA LEU A 67 7.73 -4.86 4.48
C LEU A 67 9.00 -4.42 5.20
N HIS A 68 9.94 -5.35 5.33
CA HIS A 68 11.19 -5.12 6.07
C HIS A 68 12.08 -4.04 5.45
N ASP A 69 12.16 -3.97 4.12
CA ASP A 69 12.93 -2.95 3.41
C ASP A 69 11.99 -1.92 2.78
N GLY A 70 11.93 -0.73 3.39
CA GLY A 70 11.11 0.38 2.93
C GLY A 70 11.50 0.90 1.54
N ALA A 71 12.74 0.66 1.08
CA ALA A 71 13.20 1.12 -0.23
C ALA A 71 12.38 0.53 -1.39
N TYR A 72 11.78 -0.65 -1.20
CA TYR A 72 10.88 -1.23 -2.20
C TYR A 72 9.62 -0.38 -2.43
N TRP A 73 9.06 0.19 -1.36
CA TRP A 73 7.91 1.08 -1.47
C TRP A 73 8.28 2.39 -2.18
N ASP A 74 9.43 2.96 -1.84
CA ASP A 74 9.92 4.17 -2.49
C ASP A 74 10.19 3.95 -3.98
N ALA A 75 10.82 2.82 -4.34
CA ALA A 75 11.08 2.45 -5.72
C ALA A 75 9.78 2.27 -6.52
N PHE A 76 8.76 1.62 -5.93
CA PHE A 76 7.44 1.49 -6.53
C PHE A 76 6.80 2.85 -6.79
N GLN A 77 6.86 3.76 -5.81
CA GLN A 77 6.29 5.11 -5.94
C GLN A 77 7.04 5.95 -6.98
N ALA A 78 8.36 5.84 -7.05
CA ALA A 78 9.18 6.48 -8.07
C ALA A 78 8.80 5.98 -9.48
N ALA A 79 8.68 4.67 -9.67
CA ALA A 79 8.25 4.08 -10.93
C ALA A 79 6.83 4.54 -11.32
N ARG A 80 5.91 4.61 -10.35
CA ARG A 80 4.54 5.12 -10.56
C ARG A 80 4.55 6.58 -11.02
N GLN A 81 5.36 7.43 -10.39
CA GLN A 81 5.45 8.86 -10.75
C GLN A 81 6.14 9.08 -12.10
N ALA A 82 7.13 8.26 -12.46
CA ALA A 82 7.84 8.36 -13.72
C ALA A 82 6.93 8.19 -14.96
N MET A 83 5.77 7.54 -14.81
CA MET A 83 4.78 7.41 -15.88
C MET A 83 3.98 8.69 -16.14
N ILE A 84 3.90 9.63 -15.17
CA ILE A 84 3.01 10.81 -15.25
C ILE A 84 3.22 11.64 -16.53
N PRO A 85 4.45 11.99 -16.93
CA PRO A 85 4.65 12.78 -18.15
C PRO A 85 4.11 12.09 -19.41
N GLY A 86 4.14 10.75 -19.46
CA GLY A 86 3.70 9.97 -20.62
C GLY A 86 2.17 9.92 -20.81
N PHE A 87 1.38 10.36 -19.83
CA PHE A 87 -0.08 10.40 -19.96
C PHE A 87 -0.60 11.65 -20.69
N GLY A 88 0.27 12.61 -20.99
CA GLY A 88 -0.06 13.81 -21.77
C GLY A 88 0.06 13.62 -23.28
N GLU A 89 0.52 12.46 -23.75
CA GLU A 89 0.71 12.19 -25.18
C GLU A 89 -0.61 12.23 -25.94
N THR A 90 -0.66 13.02 -27.03
CA THR A 90 -1.88 13.24 -27.81
C THR A 90 -2.10 12.19 -28.90
N THR A 91 -1.14 11.27 -29.08
CA THR A 91 -1.23 10.19 -30.05
C THR A 91 -0.94 8.85 -29.40
N ALA A 92 -1.51 7.78 -29.96
CA ALA A 92 -1.25 6.42 -29.46
C ALA A 92 0.24 6.07 -29.56
N ALA A 93 0.77 5.46 -28.50
CA ALA A 93 2.16 5.04 -28.43
C ALA A 93 2.55 4.13 -29.61
N PRO A 94 3.80 4.17 -30.10
CA PRO A 94 4.23 3.38 -31.27
C PRO A 94 3.91 1.89 -31.20
N ARG A 95 3.95 1.29 -30.00
CA ARG A 95 3.59 -0.12 -29.76
C ARG A 95 2.14 -0.49 -30.12
N TYR A 96 1.28 0.49 -30.37
CA TYR A 96 -0.11 0.29 -30.81
C TYR A 96 -0.34 0.59 -32.29
N LYS A 97 0.70 1.02 -33.03
CA LYS A 97 0.62 1.19 -34.48
C LYS A 97 0.97 -0.14 -35.12
N ALA A 98 0.18 -0.58 -36.10
CA ALA A 98 0.44 -1.82 -36.82
C ALA A 98 1.83 -1.78 -37.47
N ALA A 99 2.55 -2.91 -37.43
CA ALA A 99 3.76 -3.06 -38.23
C ALA A 99 3.38 -2.87 -39.70
N SER A 100 3.84 -1.77 -40.29
CA SER A 100 3.71 -1.50 -41.72
C SER A 100 4.89 -2.09 -42.46
#